data_AF-A0A0V0UD84-F1
#
_entry.id   AF-A0A0V0UD84-F1
#
_cell.length_a   1.000
_cell.length_b   1.000
_cell.length_c   1.000
_cell.angle_alpha   90.00
_cell.angle_beta   90.00
_cell.angle_gamma   90.00
#
_symmetry.space_group_name_H-M   'P 1'
#
loop_
_entity.id
_entity.type
_entity.pdbx_description
1 polymer ?
#
loop_
_entity_poly.entity_id
_entity_poly.type
_entity_poly.pdbx_seq_one_letter_code
_entity_poly.pdbx_strand_id
1 'polypeptide(L)'
;MEESSMNAVEQLLFDAWSECWPDIIFMKQLRQRIEITDQNIEQLSSLLLYYVTLSEMPNRLMLKYIRFCLDTQVVPCVAFLNVVNSYRCYEKVGCINEILVLVIYCLDKLNCDFCDADVCVRTSILVMNTVLWILAYVEYLLTSNNFPPSAHLWSLVFTLKENKFVQFCNYFVCWELSEFHDQIQVSIVNIKVKIEENRHSFPADLLDNMLTFLSFFDIEKNSYDNLFSANQNEILAKSVRASDSRIPSVVISLSGIFAHVQSMKGIAAMVEALKVAKDIQGESWLNILYDLIMGGILQQHDDSTTLPFSVSSSYLYLRIPRLLSQLVAEGIPKETLIGSLRRIATSEAVLNVSDTKARCNTLQAFLNVLSELGILEESEKDTLMAIRDEMRKELYVQEGQPTINLVLRAEFTLQSIVKAFDAHQALERWPQMLNTMMSGKSLLYICAAAISIDQLNLLAERLIKITETYKEVVPVGEDAQKSVPPSHDLFDMPFLLLHRLSQYYSTTTCLRPGDPFFKTWYFSSAIDLVRNMFDPEDLPQLLKNVPLDLELATDVLSRLRVGQPGWLNIRTWYCIIDLIPSIVQVVLNEVLLDTISIEELKVCKQSL
;
A
#
# COMPACT_ATOMS: atom_id res chain seq x y z
N MET A 1 53.80 -7.47 -31.03
CA MET A 1 53.38 -8.83 -30.63
C MET A 1 53.53 -8.90 -29.12
N GLU A 2 52.53 -8.41 -28.41
CA GLU A 2 52.39 -8.63 -26.97
C GLU A 2 51.47 -9.84 -26.83
N GLU A 3 51.99 -10.94 -26.27
CA GLU A 3 51.18 -12.09 -25.88
C GLU A 3 50.25 -11.65 -24.75
N SER A 4 48.97 -11.47 -25.06
CA SER A 4 47.91 -11.23 -24.08
C SER A 4 47.82 -12.45 -23.15
N SER A 5 48.30 -12.33 -21.91
CA SER A 5 48.11 -13.35 -20.88
C SER A 5 46.61 -13.59 -20.68
N MET A 6 46.13 -14.81 -20.97
CA MET A 6 44.74 -15.19 -20.73
C MET A 6 44.37 -14.93 -19.26
N ASN A 7 43.21 -14.33 -19.02
CA ASN A 7 42.72 -14.08 -17.68
C ASN A 7 42.46 -15.43 -16.95
N ALA A 8 42.59 -15.47 -15.62
CA ALA A 8 42.33 -16.64 -14.79
C ALA A 8 40.97 -17.31 -15.07
N VAL A 9 39.93 -16.52 -15.39
CA VAL A 9 38.61 -17.05 -15.77
C VAL A 9 38.65 -17.75 -17.13
N GLU A 10 39.34 -17.16 -18.11
CA GLU A 10 39.51 -17.76 -19.45
C GLU A 10 40.34 -19.04 -19.40
N GLN A 11 41.41 -19.05 -18.60
CA GLN A 11 42.23 -20.24 -18.38
C GLN A 11 41.40 -21.36 -17.74
N LEU A 12 40.57 -21.04 -16.73
CA LEU A 12 39.69 -22.03 -16.11
C LEU A 12 38.69 -22.62 -17.10
N LEU A 13 38.07 -21.79 -17.94
CA LEU A 13 37.12 -22.27 -18.95
C LEU A 13 37.80 -23.09 -20.04
N PHE A 14 39.03 -22.74 -20.42
CA PHE A 14 39.84 -23.52 -21.36
C PHE A 14 40.22 -24.89 -20.79
N ASP A 15 40.69 -24.96 -19.55
CA ASP A 15 40.99 -26.21 -18.86
C ASP A 15 39.72 -27.08 -18.75
N ALA A 16 38.61 -26.48 -18.31
CA ALA A 16 37.34 -27.17 -18.16
C ALA A 16 36.78 -27.72 -19.48
N TRP A 17 37.04 -27.03 -20.58
CA TRP A 17 36.65 -27.46 -21.92
C TRP A 17 37.56 -28.58 -22.45
N SER A 18 38.88 -28.38 -22.37
CA SER A 18 39.87 -29.30 -22.92
C SER A 18 39.86 -30.66 -22.19
N GLU A 19 39.64 -30.64 -20.88
CA GLU A 19 39.56 -31.84 -20.05
C GLU A 19 38.13 -32.38 -19.87
N CYS A 20 37.12 -31.75 -20.47
CA CYS A 20 35.70 -32.14 -20.37
C CYS A 20 35.25 -32.37 -18.92
N TRP A 21 35.50 -31.39 -18.03
CA TRP A 21 35.19 -31.55 -16.61
C TRP A 21 33.70 -31.85 -16.34
N PRO A 22 33.39 -32.80 -15.44
CA PRO A 22 32.05 -32.91 -14.86
C PRO A 22 31.69 -31.67 -14.03
N ASP A 23 30.40 -31.36 -13.93
CA ASP A 23 29.87 -30.16 -13.24
C ASP A 23 30.46 -29.95 -11.84
N ILE A 24 30.60 -31.03 -11.05
CA ILE A 24 31.15 -30.99 -9.69
C ILE A 24 32.64 -30.61 -9.68
N ILE A 25 33.41 -31.09 -10.66
CA ILE A 25 34.84 -30.78 -10.78
C ILE A 25 35.00 -29.32 -11.22
N PHE A 26 34.21 -28.89 -12.19
CA PHE A 26 34.16 -27.51 -12.65
C PHE A 26 33.92 -26.55 -11.48
N MET A 27 32.90 -26.80 -10.67
CA MET A 27 32.61 -25.98 -9.49
C MET A 27 33.71 -25.93 -8.45
N LYS A 28 34.30 -27.10 -8.18
CA LYS A 28 35.39 -27.19 -7.21
C LYS A 28 36.56 -26.33 -7.67
N GLN A 29 36.93 -26.42 -8.95
CA GLN A 29 38.01 -25.62 -9.53
C GLN A 29 37.64 -24.13 -9.58
N LEU A 30 36.39 -23.81 -9.89
CA LEU A 30 35.89 -22.43 -9.91
C LEU A 30 36.02 -21.76 -8.55
N ARG A 31 35.57 -22.41 -7.47
CA ARG A 31 35.71 -21.88 -6.11
C ARG A 31 37.15 -21.84 -5.60
N GLN A 32 38.04 -22.66 -6.15
CA GLN A 32 39.45 -22.71 -5.76
C GLN A 32 40.31 -21.68 -6.48
N ARG A 33 39.98 -21.35 -7.73
CA ARG A 33 40.82 -20.51 -8.60
C ARG A 33 40.26 -19.11 -8.81
N ILE A 34 38.97 -18.90 -8.60
CA ILE A 34 38.28 -17.61 -8.82
C ILE A 34 37.65 -17.14 -7.51
N GLU A 35 38.00 -15.94 -7.08
CA GLU A 35 37.31 -15.26 -5.98
C GLU A 35 35.95 -14.76 -6.48
N ILE A 36 34.88 -15.06 -5.73
CA ILE A 36 33.51 -14.68 -6.10
C ILE A 36 33.31 -13.21 -5.75
N THR A 37 33.54 -12.34 -6.74
CA THR A 37 33.28 -10.90 -6.71
C THR A 37 32.33 -10.53 -7.85
N ASP A 38 31.58 -9.43 -7.74
CA ASP A 38 30.62 -9.01 -8.77
C ASP A 38 31.27 -8.89 -10.16
N GLN A 39 32.47 -8.32 -10.22
CA GLN A 39 33.24 -8.19 -11.47
C GLN A 39 33.61 -9.55 -12.08
N ASN A 40 34.05 -10.50 -11.25
CA ASN A 40 34.41 -11.84 -11.72
C ASN A 40 33.17 -12.65 -12.14
N ILE A 41 32.01 -12.43 -11.50
CA ILE A 41 30.73 -13.05 -11.88
C ILE A 41 30.25 -12.54 -13.24
N GLU A 42 30.30 -11.24 -13.48
CA GLU A 42 29.95 -10.66 -14.79
C GLU A 42 30.92 -11.13 -15.88
N GLN A 43 32.21 -11.18 -15.57
CA GLN A 43 33.23 -11.67 -16.49
C GLN A 43 33.04 -13.17 -16.80
N LEU A 44 32.76 -14.00 -15.79
CA LEU A 44 32.46 -15.42 -15.97
C LEU A 44 31.22 -15.61 -16.85
N SER A 45 30.16 -14.83 -16.60
CA SER A 45 28.92 -14.90 -17.36
C SER A 45 29.12 -14.51 -18.83
N SER A 46 29.88 -13.46 -19.08
CA SER A 46 30.20 -13.00 -20.44
C SER A 46 31.08 -13.98 -21.21
N LEU A 47 32.13 -14.53 -20.58
CA LEU A 47 33.00 -15.53 -21.20
C LEU A 47 32.27 -16.84 -21.47
N LEU A 48 31.44 -17.31 -20.53
CA LEU A 48 30.62 -18.49 -20.74
C LEU A 48 29.66 -18.30 -21.92
N LEU A 49 28.96 -17.15 -22.01
CA LEU A 49 28.08 -16.86 -23.14
C LEU A 49 28.86 -16.78 -24.46
N TYR A 50 30.05 -16.17 -24.45
CA TYR A 50 30.94 -16.11 -25.60
C TYR A 50 31.32 -17.52 -26.10
N TYR A 51 31.78 -18.41 -25.21
CA TYR A 51 32.15 -19.77 -25.60
C TYR A 51 30.95 -20.65 -25.98
N VAL A 52 29.77 -20.41 -25.43
CA VAL A 52 28.52 -21.04 -25.92
C VAL A 52 28.26 -20.64 -27.36
N THR A 53 28.48 -19.38 -27.71
CA THR A 53 28.06 -18.79 -28.99
C THR A 53 29.19 -18.72 -30.02
N LEU A 54 30.33 -19.37 -29.79
CA LEU A 54 31.50 -19.28 -30.66
C LEU A 54 31.23 -19.78 -32.09
N SER A 55 30.44 -20.85 -32.22
CA SER A 55 29.97 -21.42 -33.50
C SER A 55 28.51 -21.08 -33.82
N GLU A 56 28.03 -21.48 -35.01
CA GLU A 56 26.61 -21.36 -35.41
C GLU A 56 25.67 -22.21 -34.53
N MET A 57 26.20 -23.32 -34.00
CA MET A 57 25.52 -24.17 -33.02
C MET A 57 26.14 -23.99 -31.63
N PRO A 58 25.33 -24.08 -30.56
CA PRO A 58 25.81 -23.78 -29.22
C PRO A 58 26.73 -24.89 -28.68
N ASN A 59 27.81 -24.50 -28.01
CA ASN A 59 28.68 -25.44 -27.30
C ASN A 59 27.92 -26.04 -26.10
N ARG A 60 27.57 -27.33 -26.21
CA ARG A 60 26.73 -28.04 -25.22
C ARG A 60 27.37 -28.15 -23.84
N LEU A 61 28.70 -28.25 -23.76
CA LEU A 61 29.40 -28.33 -22.47
C LEU A 61 29.35 -26.98 -21.75
N MET A 62 29.63 -25.89 -22.47
CA MET A 62 29.55 -24.54 -21.91
C MET A 62 28.13 -24.17 -21.49
N LEU A 63 27.13 -24.59 -22.28
CA LEU A 63 25.73 -24.39 -21.93
C LEU A 63 25.35 -25.10 -20.63
N LYS A 64 25.87 -26.32 -20.40
CA LYS A 64 25.70 -27.04 -19.13
C LYS A 64 26.34 -26.30 -17.97
N TYR A 65 27.54 -25.76 -18.13
CA TYR A 65 28.19 -24.96 -17.09
C TYR A 65 27.40 -23.69 -16.75
N ILE A 66 26.86 -22.97 -17.75
CA ILE A 66 25.97 -21.81 -17.48
C ILE A 66 24.77 -22.23 -16.65
N ARG A 67 24.07 -23.28 -17.09
CA ARG A 67 22.89 -23.78 -16.38
C ARG A 67 23.24 -24.19 -14.95
N PHE A 68 24.37 -24.88 -14.77
CA PHE A 68 24.83 -25.30 -13.46
C PHE A 68 25.21 -24.12 -12.55
N CYS A 69 25.86 -23.08 -13.09
CA CYS A 69 26.16 -21.84 -12.36
C CYS A 69 24.89 -21.10 -11.91
N LEU A 70 23.85 -21.09 -12.75
CA LEU A 70 22.54 -20.51 -12.42
C LEU A 70 21.81 -21.35 -11.36
N ASP A 71 21.81 -22.68 -11.49
CA ASP A 71 21.19 -23.61 -10.53
C ASP A 71 21.84 -23.50 -9.15
N THR A 72 23.16 -23.28 -9.09
CA THR A 72 23.91 -23.13 -7.84
C THR A 72 24.05 -21.69 -7.34
N GLN A 73 23.42 -20.72 -8.02
CA GLN A 73 23.46 -19.29 -7.71
C GLN A 73 24.89 -18.67 -7.63
N VAL A 74 25.89 -19.30 -8.24
CA VAL A 74 27.21 -18.68 -8.40
C VAL A 74 27.15 -17.51 -9.37
N VAL A 75 26.31 -17.65 -10.40
CA VAL A 75 25.92 -16.54 -11.27
C VAL A 75 24.47 -16.20 -10.94
N PRO A 76 24.18 -15.02 -10.37
CA PRO A 76 22.81 -14.55 -10.18
C PRO A 76 22.09 -14.36 -11.51
N CYS A 77 20.79 -14.60 -11.55
CA CYS A 77 19.96 -14.39 -12.75
C CYS A 77 20.07 -12.95 -13.29
N VAL A 78 20.19 -11.97 -12.40
CA VAL A 78 20.40 -10.55 -12.71
C VAL A 78 21.69 -10.34 -13.52
N ALA A 79 22.81 -10.91 -13.07
CA ALA A 79 24.10 -10.78 -13.75
C ALA A 79 24.08 -11.46 -15.13
N PHE A 80 23.46 -12.65 -15.23
CA PHE A 80 23.33 -13.35 -16.51
C PHE A 80 22.47 -12.59 -17.52
N LEU A 81 21.30 -12.08 -17.10
CA LEU A 81 20.44 -11.29 -18.00
C LEU A 81 21.12 -10.00 -18.45
N ASN A 82 21.93 -9.37 -17.59
CA ASN A 82 22.70 -8.18 -17.98
C ASN A 82 23.64 -8.48 -19.15
N VAL A 83 24.33 -9.62 -19.10
CA VAL A 83 25.18 -10.11 -20.19
C VAL A 83 24.36 -10.45 -21.44
N VAL A 84 23.24 -11.15 -21.30
CA VAL A 84 22.36 -11.50 -22.45
C VAL A 84 21.87 -10.24 -23.15
N ASN A 85 21.49 -9.21 -22.39
CA ASN A 85 21.03 -7.93 -22.92
C ASN A 85 22.09 -7.21 -23.76
N SER A 86 23.36 -7.62 -23.73
CA SER A 86 24.44 -7.10 -24.60
C SER A 86 24.65 -7.91 -25.89
N TYR A 87 24.07 -9.11 -25.99
CA TYR A 87 24.28 -10.00 -27.13
C TYR A 87 23.51 -9.52 -28.38
N ARG A 88 24.17 -9.41 -29.53
CA ARG A 88 23.56 -8.87 -30.77
C ARG A 88 23.72 -9.75 -32.01
N CYS A 89 24.37 -10.91 -31.90
CA CYS A 89 24.58 -11.85 -33.02
C CYS A 89 23.29 -12.63 -33.35
N TYR A 90 22.27 -11.93 -33.82
CA TYR A 90 20.93 -12.48 -34.10
C TYR A 90 20.91 -13.54 -35.22
N GLU A 91 21.93 -13.55 -36.07
CA GLU A 91 22.15 -14.55 -37.11
C GLU A 91 22.35 -15.97 -36.57
N LYS A 92 22.80 -16.12 -35.32
CA LYS A 92 23.05 -17.43 -34.68
C LYS A 92 21.79 -18.00 -34.03
N VAL A 93 20.76 -18.27 -34.84
CA VAL A 93 19.43 -18.73 -34.41
C VAL A 93 19.48 -19.96 -33.49
N GLY A 94 20.36 -20.93 -33.78
CA GLY A 94 20.53 -22.14 -32.96
C GLY A 94 21.01 -21.83 -31.54
N CYS A 95 21.93 -20.88 -31.40
CA CYS A 95 22.43 -20.42 -30.11
C CYS A 95 21.38 -19.64 -29.33
N ILE A 96 20.64 -18.74 -30.01
CA ILE A 96 19.62 -17.92 -29.38
C ILE A 96 18.49 -18.78 -28.81
N ASN A 97 18.04 -19.81 -29.51
CA ASN A 97 17.00 -20.71 -28.98
C ASN A 97 17.38 -21.33 -27.63
N GLU A 98 18.63 -21.76 -27.43
CA GLU A 98 19.09 -22.29 -26.15
C GLU A 98 19.26 -21.19 -25.08
N ILE A 99 19.67 -19.98 -25.49
CA ILE A 99 19.73 -18.81 -24.59
C ILE A 99 18.32 -18.44 -24.12
N LEU A 100 17.31 -18.47 -24.98
CA LEU A 100 15.92 -18.16 -24.61
C LEU A 100 15.40 -19.11 -23.52
N VAL A 101 15.77 -20.39 -23.55
CA VAL A 101 15.44 -21.35 -22.47
C VAL A 101 16.02 -20.90 -21.13
N LEU A 102 17.25 -20.40 -21.12
CA LEU A 102 17.89 -19.87 -19.91
C LEU A 102 17.29 -18.54 -19.46
N VAL A 103 16.88 -17.68 -20.40
CA VAL A 103 16.18 -16.43 -20.11
C VAL A 103 14.83 -16.70 -19.44
N ILE A 104 14.03 -17.63 -19.98
CA ILE A 104 12.77 -18.09 -19.36
C ILE A 104 13.02 -18.53 -17.92
N TYR A 105 13.99 -19.43 -17.74
CA TYR A 105 14.37 -19.93 -16.42
C TYR A 105 14.77 -18.80 -15.45
N CYS A 106 15.51 -17.79 -15.91
CA CYS A 106 15.90 -16.66 -15.10
C CYS A 106 14.70 -15.79 -14.72
N LEU A 107 13.81 -15.48 -15.67
CA LEU A 107 12.61 -14.67 -15.44
C LEU A 107 11.64 -15.32 -14.46
N ASP A 108 11.54 -16.66 -14.46
CA ASP A 108 10.73 -17.41 -13.50
C ASP A 108 11.31 -17.40 -12.07
N LYS A 109 12.63 -17.16 -11.94
CA LYS A 109 13.32 -17.11 -10.65
C LYS A 109 13.53 -15.71 -10.10
N LEU A 110 13.36 -14.69 -10.93
CA LEU A 110 13.52 -13.31 -10.50
C LEU A 110 12.35 -12.88 -9.60
N ASN A 111 12.71 -12.17 -8.54
CA ASN A 111 11.81 -11.43 -7.69
C ASN A 111 12.53 -10.14 -7.29
N CYS A 112 11.79 -9.06 -7.06
CA CYS A 112 12.38 -7.87 -6.46
C CYS A 112 12.63 -8.08 -4.97
N ASP A 113 13.78 -7.63 -4.49
CA ASP A 113 13.94 -7.33 -3.08
C ASP A 113 13.20 -6.03 -2.78
N PHE A 114 12.06 -6.14 -2.10
CA PHE A 114 11.21 -4.99 -1.77
C PHE A 114 11.75 -4.19 -0.56
N CYS A 115 12.87 -4.61 0.03
CA CYS A 115 13.54 -3.87 1.08
C CYS A 115 14.43 -2.73 0.54
N ASP A 116 14.79 -2.76 -0.75
CA ASP A 116 15.62 -1.74 -1.40
C ASP A 116 15.00 -1.27 -2.72
N ALA A 117 14.51 -0.02 -2.71
CA ALA A 117 13.86 0.59 -3.87
C ALA A 117 14.80 0.70 -5.08
N ASP A 118 16.10 0.96 -4.88
CA ASP A 118 17.07 1.10 -5.96
C ASP A 118 17.37 -0.25 -6.63
N VAL A 119 17.35 -1.33 -5.86
CA VAL A 119 17.46 -2.70 -6.40
C VAL A 119 16.22 -3.06 -7.21
N CYS A 120 15.03 -2.69 -6.73
CA CYS A 120 13.76 -2.92 -7.44
C CYS A 120 13.70 -2.18 -8.79
N VAL A 121 14.11 -0.91 -8.80
CA VAL A 121 14.20 -0.09 -10.02
C VAL A 121 15.18 -0.70 -11.02
N ARG A 122 16.41 -1.01 -10.58
CA ARG A 122 17.45 -1.60 -11.45
C ARG A 122 17.02 -2.95 -12.02
N THR A 123 16.39 -3.80 -11.21
CA THR A 123 15.88 -5.10 -11.65
C THR A 123 14.76 -4.94 -12.68
N SER A 124 13.86 -3.98 -12.47
CA SER A 124 12.77 -3.70 -13.42
C SER A 124 13.31 -3.18 -14.76
N ILE A 125 14.27 -2.26 -14.75
CA ILE A 125 14.97 -1.79 -15.96
C ILE A 125 15.65 -2.94 -16.68
N LEU A 126 16.32 -3.83 -15.93
CA LEU A 126 17.00 -4.99 -16.50
C LEU A 126 16.03 -5.94 -17.20
N VAL A 127 14.90 -6.27 -16.56
CA VAL A 127 13.84 -7.11 -17.14
C VAL A 127 13.30 -6.47 -18.43
N MET A 128 13.05 -5.17 -18.41
CA MET A 128 12.54 -4.46 -19.59
C MET A 128 13.58 -4.35 -20.72
N ASN A 129 14.88 -4.25 -20.41
CA ASN A 129 15.94 -4.39 -21.40
C ASN A 129 15.97 -5.79 -22.02
N THR A 130 15.67 -6.84 -21.24
CA THR A 130 15.53 -8.20 -21.76
C THR A 130 14.32 -8.32 -22.69
N VAL A 131 13.19 -7.66 -22.37
CA VAL A 131 12.04 -7.57 -23.29
C VAL A 131 12.42 -6.89 -24.60
N LEU A 132 13.12 -5.74 -24.55
CA LEU A 132 13.61 -5.06 -25.76
C LEU A 132 14.55 -5.94 -26.58
N TRP A 133 15.44 -6.70 -25.93
CA TRP A 133 16.31 -7.66 -26.59
C TRP A 133 15.52 -8.75 -27.34
N ILE A 134 14.46 -9.26 -26.73
CA ILE A 134 13.56 -10.24 -27.35
C ILE A 134 12.81 -9.62 -28.53
N LEU A 135 12.30 -8.40 -28.39
CA LEU A 135 11.62 -7.68 -29.48
C LEU A 135 12.56 -7.45 -30.67
N ALA A 136 13.81 -7.04 -30.42
CA ALA A 136 14.82 -6.88 -31.46
C ALA A 136 15.13 -8.21 -32.17
N TYR A 137 15.16 -9.33 -31.45
CA TYR A 137 15.32 -10.65 -32.05
C TYR A 137 14.12 -11.05 -32.92
N VAL A 138 12.89 -10.81 -32.44
CA VAL A 138 11.66 -11.03 -33.22
C VAL A 138 11.68 -10.20 -34.50
N GLU A 139 12.05 -8.91 -34.40
CA GLU A 139 12.18 -8.03 -35.55
C GLU A 139 13.20 -8.55 -36.57
N TYR A 140 14.34 -9.07 -36.11
CA TYR A 140 15.34 -9.69 -36.97
C TYR A 140 14.80 -10.92 -37.71
N LEU A 141 14.07 -11.81 -37.02
CA LEU A 141 13.45 -12.98 -37.64
C LEU A 141 12.43 -12.59 -38.72
N LEU A 142 11.63 -11.56 -38.47
CA LEU A 142 10.67 -11.03 -39.44
C LEU A 142 11.35 -10.45 -40.68
N THR A 143 12.48 -9.75 -40.49
CA THR A 143 13.20 -9.09 -41.59
C THR A 143 13.99 -10.07 -42.46
N SER A 144 14.50 -11.16 -41.86
CA SER A 144 15.34 -12.14 -42.53
C SER A 144 14.56 -13.23 -43.30
N ASN A 145 13.22 -13.23 -43.24
CA ASN A 145 12.35 -14.29 -43.77
C ASN A 145 12.70 -15.72 -43.30
N ASN A 146 13.56 -15.84 -42.28
CA ASN A 146 13.95 -17.08 -41.64
C ASN A 146 13.15 -17.21 -40.35
N PHE A 147 11.83 -17.41 -40.48
CA PHE A 147 10.95 -17.64 -39.34
C PHE A 147 10.74 -19.15 -39.17
N PRO A 148 11.66 -19.89 -38.51
CA PRO A 148 11.31 -21.23 -38.08
C PRO A 148 10.22 -21.09 -37.01
N PRO A 149 9.20 -21.96 -36.99
CA PRO A 149 8.27 -22.03 -35.86
C PRO A 149 9.04 -22.56 -34.64
N SER A 150 9.75 -21.69 -33.92
CA SER A 150 10.51 -22.09 -32.75
C SER A 150 9.57 -22.19 -31.55
N ALA A 151 9.27 -23.41 -31.11
CA ALA A 151 8.49 -23.70 -29.91
C ALA A 151 8.97 -22.95 -28.65
N HIS A 152 10.24 -22.51 -28.65
CA HIS A 152 10.85 -21.73 -27.56
C HIS A 152 10.40 -20.27 -27.56
N LEU A 153 10.21 -19.64 -28.72
CA LEU A 153 9.69 -18.27 -28.80
C LEU A 153 8.21 -18.24 -28.36
N TRP A 154 7.47 -19.31 -28.68
CA TRP A 154 6.13 -19.57 -28.15
C TRP A 154 6.10 -19.69 -26.63
N SER A 155 6.95 -20.56 -26.06
CA SER A 155 7.07 -20.73 -24.61
C SER A 155 7.43 -19.42 -23.93
N LEU A 156 8.34 -18.63 -24.52
CA LEU A 156 8.76 -17.35 -23.97
C LEU A 156 7.64 -16.32 -23.95
N VAL A 157 6.90 -16.18 -25.05
CA VAL A 157 5.74 -15.29 -25.17
C VAL A 157 4.71 -15.62 -24.09
N PHE A 158 4.42 -16.91 -23.90
CA PHE A 158 3.48 -17.38 -22.91
C PHE A 158 3.99 -17.10 -21.48
N THR A 159 5.24 -17.47 -21.18
CA THR A 159 5.85 -17.20 -19.88
C THR A 159 5.87 -15.71 -19.55
N LEU A 160 6.26 -14.84 -20.49
CA LEU A 160 6.28 -13.39 -20.27
C LEU A 160 4.89 -12.81 -20.01
N LYS A 161 3.87 -13.29 -20.76
CA LYS A 161 2.49 -12.85 -20.57
C LYS A 161 1.94 -13.28 -19.21
N GLU A 162 2.25 -14.49 -18.75
CA GLU A 162 1.73 -15.03 -17.49
C GLU A 162 2.50 -14.57 -16.26
N ASN A 163 3.76 -14.16 -16.44
CA ASN A 163 4.61 -13.76 -15.33
C ASN A 163 4.20 -12.38 -14.77
N LYS A 164 3.56 -12.40 -13.60
CA LYS A 164 3.09 -11.20 -12.87
C LYS A 164 4.22 -10.25 -12.46
N PHE A 165 5.42 -10.77 -12.27
CA PHE A 165 6.58 -9.94 -11.97
C PHE A 165 7.02 -9.13 -13.21
N VAL A 166 7.06 -9.76 -14.39
CA VAL A 166 7.33 -9.05 -15.65
C VAL A 166 6.25 -8.01 -15.95
N GLN A 167 4.97 -8.34 -15.69
CA GLN A 167 3.86 -7.37 -15.77
C GLN A 167 4.16 -6.15 -14.91
N PHE A 168 4.46 -6.36 -13.62
CA PHE A 168 4.80 -5.30 -12.69
C PHE A 168 5.98 -4.46 -13.20
N CYS A 169 7.07 -5.07 -13.67
CA CYS A 169 8.22 -4.34 -14.20
C CYS A 169 7.85 -3.46 -15.39
N ASN A 170 7.01 -3.95 -16.31
CA ASN A 170 6.52 -3.16 -17.43
C ASN A 170 5.73 -1.94 -16.93
N TYR A 171 4.77 -2.14 -16.03
CA TYR A 171 4.00 -1.04 -15.45
C TYR A 171 4.86 -0.02 -14.71
N PHE A 172 5.78 -0.51 -13.88
CA PHE A 172 6.68 0.33 -13.07
C PHE A 172 7.54 1.21 -13.97
N VAL A 173 8.17 0.62 -14.99
CA VAL A 173 9.01 1.35 -15.95
C VAL A 173 8.18 2.31 -16.79
N CYS A 174 6.95 1.98 -17.18
CA CYS A 174 6.05 2.90 -17.88
C CYS A 174 5.68 4.13 -17.06
N TRP A 175 5.57 3.98 -15.74
CA TRP A 175 5.20 5.07 -14.83
C TRP A 175 6.39 5.96 -14.48
N GLU A 176 7.53 5.37 -14.09
CA GLU A 176 8.72 6.08 -13.63
C GLU A 176 9.61 6.59 -14.79
N LEU A 177 9.68 5.87 -15.91
CA LEU A 177 10.66 6.09 -16.98
C LEU A 177 9.99 6.18 -18.36
N SER A 178 9.40 7.35 -18.65
CA SER A 178 8.65 7.56 -19.90
C SER A 178 9.47 7.32 -21.17
N GLU A 179 10.75 7.67 -21.18
CA GLU A 179 11.63 7.45 -22.34
C GLU A 179 11.81 5.97 -22.68
N PHE A 180 11.78 5.09 -21.67
CA PHE A 180 11.93 3.66 -21.85
C PHE A 180 10.65 3.04 -22.43
N HIS A 181 9.49 3.54 -21.99
CA HIS A 181 8.20 3.15 -22.54
C HIS A 181 8.07 3.49 -24.03
N ASP A 182 8.51 4.70 -24.42
CA ASP A 182 8.49 5.14 -25.81
C ASP A 182 9.33 4.21 -26.71
N GLN A 183 10.50 3.73 -26.22
CA GLN A 183 11.34 2.77 -26.95
C GLN A 183 10.64 1.42 -27.18
N ILE A 184 9.93 0.92 -26.16
CA ILE A 184 9.13 -0.31 -26.27
C ILE A 184 8.00 -0.11 -27.28
N GLN A 185 7.27 1.01 -27.20
CA GLN A 185 6.18 1.31 -28.13
C GLN A 185 6.67 1.41 -29.58
N VAL A 186 7.77 2.11 -29.83
CA VAL A 186 8.37 2.19 -31.18
C VAL A 186 8.72 0.79 -31.71
N SER A 187 9.32 -0.06 -30.86
CA SER A 187 9.66 -1.43 -31.23
C SER A 187 8.41 -2.26 -31.55
N ILE A 188 7.35 -2.12 -30.76
CA ILE A 188 6.06 -2.79 -30.99
C ILE A 188 5.42 -2.35 -32.30
N VAL A 189 5.38 -1.04 -32.57
CA VAL A 189 4.80 -0.49 -33.81
C VAL A 189 5.58 -1.00 -35.03
N ASN A 190 6.92 -0.97 -34.98
CA ASN A 190 7.75 -1.46 -36.07
C ASN A 190 7.50 -2.96 -36.35
N ILE A 191 7.38 -3.77 -35.30
CA ILE A 191 7.06 -5.19 -35.42
C ILE A 191 5.66 -5.40 -36.00
N LYS A 192 4.64 -4.66 -35.53
CA LYS A 192 3.27 -4.73 -36.07
C LYS A 192 3.23 -4.43 -37.57
N VAL A 193 3.93 -3.38 -38.01
CA VAL A 193 4.03 -3.03 -39.45
C VAL A 193 4.68 -4.16 -40.26
N LYS A 194 5.81 -4.71 -39.79
CA LYS A 194 6.50 -5.82 -40.47
C LYS A 194 5.67 -7.11 -40.50
N ILE A 195 4.86 -7.35 -39.48
CA ILE A 195 3.91 -8.46 -39.43
C ILE A 195 2.82 -8.28 -40.50
N GLU A 196 2.28 -7.07 -40.65
CA GLU A 196 1.28 -6.76 -41.68
C GLU A 196 1.85 -6.91 -43.10
N GLU A 197 3.08 -6.46 -43.33
CA GLU A 197 3.78 -6.60 -44.61
C GLU A 197 4.01 -8.07 -45.01
N ASN A 198 4.23 -8.94 -44.01
CA ASN A 198 4.55 -10.36 -44.20
C ASN A 198 3.39 -11.30 -43.85
N ARG A 199 2.16 -10.80 -43.74
CA ARG A 199 0.99 -11.53 -43.23
C ARG A 199 0.72 -12.87 -43.93
N HIS A 200 1.07 -12.97 -45.21
CA HIS A 200 0.87 -14.17 -46.03
C HIS A 200 1.87 -15.31 -45.73
N SER A 201 2.95 -15.02 -45.01
CA SER A 201 4.03 -15.96 -44.69
C SER A 201 3.84 -16.67 -43.35
N PHE A 202 2.82 -16.30 -42.56
CA PHE A 202 2.59 -16.83 -41.22
C PHE A 202 1.32 -17.69 -41.13
N PRO A 203 1.33 -18.78 -40.34
CA PRO A 203 0.11 -19.43 -39.89
C PRO A 203 -0.78 -18.46 -39.10
N ALA A 204 -2.10 -18.53 -39.27
CA ALA A 204 -3.05 -17.65 -38.60
C ALA A 204 -2.91 -17.67 -37.06
N ASP A 205 -2.68 -18.85 -36.47
CA ASP A 205 -2.50 -19.01 -35.02
C ASP A 205 -1.22 -18.30 -34.51
N LEU A 206 -0.17 -18.23 -35.32
CA LEU A 206 1.08 -17.53 -34.98
C LEU A 206 0.87 -16.02 -34.95
N LEU A 207 0.13 -15.51 -35.94
CA LEU A 207 -0.19 -14.11 -36.07
C LEU A 207 -0.97 -13.60 -34.86
N ASP A 208 -2.05 -14.30 -34.48
CA ASP A 208 -2.92 -13.90 -33.37
C ASP A 208 -2.20 -13.89 -32.03
N ASN A 209 -1.32 -14.87 -31.79
CA ASN A 209 -0.57 -14.95 -30.54
C ASN A 209 0.55 -13.89 -30.48
N MET A 210 1.23 -13.61 -31.59
CA MET A 210 2.21 -12.51 -31.64
C MET A 210 1.56 -11.14 -31.45
N LEU A 211 0.39 -10.91 -32.05
CA LEU A 211 -0.37 -9.68 -31.84
C LEU A 211 -0.86 -9.57 -30.39
N THR A 212 -1.28 -10.68 -29.78
CA THR A 212 -1.65 -10.75 -28.36
C THR A 212 -0.46 -10.41 -27.46
N PHE A 213 0.71 -10.96 -27.74
CA PHE A 213 1.95 -10.63 -27.02
C PHE A 213 2.31 -9.15 -27.14
N LEU A 214 2.23 -8.57 -28.33
CA LEU A 214 2.52 -7.17 -28.55
C LEU A 214 1.51 -6.26 -27.85
N SER A 215 0.22 -6.61 -27.87
CA SER A 215 -0.83 -5.87 -27.15
C SER A 215 -0.63 -5.86 -25.62
N PHE A 216 0.05 -6.86 -25.07
CA PHE A 216 0.33 -6.93 -23.64
C PHE A 216 1.37 -5.89 -23.19
N PHE A 217 2.36 -5.60 -24.03
CA PHE A 217 3.34 -4.55 -23.75
C PHE A 217 2.89 -3.16 -24.21
N ASP A 218 1.85 -3.09 -25.05
CA ASP A 218 1.22 -1.86 -25.56
C ASP A 218 0.22 -1.28 -24.55
N ILE A 219 0.69 -1.03 -23.33
CA ILE A 219 -0.13 -0.50 -22.24
C ILE A 219 -0.20 1.01 -22.38
N GLU A 220 -1.41 1.57 -22.52
CA GLU A 220 -1.59 3.03 -22.46
C GLU A 220 -1.25 3.56 -21.06
N LYS A 221 -0.47 4.64 -21.00
CA LYS A 221 -0.05 5.35 -19.77
C LYS A 221 -1.18 5.71 -18.79
N ASN A 222 -2.43 5.72 -19.26
CA ASN A 222 -3.63 6.06 -18.49
C ASN A 222 -4.52 4.86 -18.15
N SER A 223 -4.17 3.64 -18.54
CA SER A 223 -4.95 2.42 -18.27
C SER A 223 -4.65 1.86 -16.88
N TYR A 224 -4.89 2.67 -15.84
CA TYR A 224 -4.69 2.28 -14.43
C TYR A 224 -5.74 1.28 -13.93
N ASP A 225 -6.80 1.03 -14.70
CA ASP A 225 -7.92 0.17 -14.30
C ASP A 225 -7.73 -1.32 -14.65
N ASN A 226 -6.81 -1.66 -15.56
CA ASN A 226 -6.71 -3.02 -16.13
C ASN A 226 -5.78 -3.98 -15.37
N LEU A 227 -5.04 -3.50 -14.36
CA LEU A 227 -4.23 -4.37 -13.48
C LEU A 227 -5.09 -5.30 -12.62
N PHE A 228 -6.36 -4.93 -12.39
CA PHE A 228 -7.26 -5.55 -11.43
C PHE A 228 -8.30 -6.51 -12.04
N SER A 229 -8.21 -6.82 -13.34
CA SER A 229 -9.25 -7.60 -14.05
C SER A 229 -8.76 -8.91 -14.70
N ALA A 230 -7.52 -9.34 -14.47
CA ALA A 230 -7.02 -10.59 -15.05
C ALA A 230 -7.52 -11.82 -14.25
N ASN A 231 -8.16 -12.73 -14.99
CA ASN A 231 -8.89 -13.94 -14.58
C ASN A 231 -8.21 -14.80 -13.50
N GLN A 232 -9.03 -15.32 -12.56
CA GLN A 232 -8.64 -15.95 -11.29
C GLN A 232 -8.24 -17.44 -11.34
N ASN A 233 -8.05 -18.04 -12.51
CA ASN A 233 -7.78 -19.48 -12.57
C ASN A 233 -6.55 -19.80 -13.42
N GLU A 234 -5.68 -20.64 -12.82
CA GLU A 234 -4.38 -21.15 -13.30
C GLU A 234 -3.26 -20.11 -13.06
N ILE A 235 -2.34 -20.33 -12.11
CA ILE A 235 -1.19 -21.25 -12.24
C ILE A 235 -0.67 -21.72 -10.87
N LEU A 236 -0.25 -22.98 -10.85
CA LEU A 236 0.38 -23.70 -9.75
C LEU A 236 1.70 -23.06 -9.31
N ALA A 237 1.77 -22.73 -8.02
CA ALA A 237 2.97 -22.33 -7.32
C ALA A 237 4.08 -23.38 -7.46
N LYS A 238 5.24 -22.99 -7.98
CA LYS A 238 6.55 -23.58 -7.70
C LYS A 238 7.66 -22.58 -8.07
N SER A 239 7.97 -21.64 -7.17
CA SER A 239 9.31 -21.06 -7.10
C SER A 239 9.94 -21.48 -5.77
N VAL A 240 10.90 -22.39 -5.87
CA VAL A 240 11.69 -22.88 -4.72
C VAL A 240 12.68 -21.79 -4.36
N ARG A 241 12.46 -21.13 -3.21
CA ARG A 241 13.44 -20.22 -2.60
C ARG A 241 14.58 -21.04 -2.01
N ALA A 242 15.77 -20.86 -2.54
CA ALA A 242 17.01 -21.38 -1.98
C ALA A 242 17.74 -20.23 -1.27
N SER A 243 17.40 -20.03 0.00
CA SER A 243 18.25 -19.46 1.05
C SER A 243 17.56 -19.70 2.39
N ASP A 244 18.26 -20.31 3.36
CA ASP A 244 17.71 -20.77 4.65
C ASP A 244 17.28 -19.62 5.59
N SER A 245 17.29 -18.37 5.13
CA SER A 245 16.70 -17.22 5.82
C SER A 245 15.54 -16.66 5.00
N ARG A 246 14.30 -16.93 5.44
CA ARG A 246 13.09 -16.37 4.81
C ARG A 246 13.13 -14.85 4.87
N ILE A 247 13.25 -14.19 3.72
CA ILE A 247 12.94 -12.76 3.58
C ILE A 247 11.43 -12.60 3.79
N PRO A 248 10.96 -11.75 4.72
CA PRO A 248 9.54 -11.51 4.91
C PRO A 248 8.88 -11.00 3.62
N SER A 249 7.62 -11.35 3.40
CA SER A 249 6.85 -10.83 2.27
C SER A 249 6.68 -9.32 2.38
N VAL A 250 6.42 -8.67 1.24
CA VAL A 250 6.18 -7.21 1.16
C VAL A 250 4.97 -6.81 2.02
N VAL A 251 4.14 -7.78 2.40
CA VAL A 251 2.97 -7.61 3.24
C VAL A 251 3.32 -7.02 4.61
N ILE A 252 4.51 -7.28 5.17
CA ILE A 252 4.93 -6.61 6.43
C ILE A 252 5.04 -5.09 6.22
N SER A 253 5.63 -4.66 5.10
CA SER A 253 5.76 -3.24 4.77
C SER A 253 4.42 -2.63 4.34
N LEU A 254 3.65 -3.35 3.51
CA LEU A 254 2.29 -2.95 3.10
C LEU A 254 1.36 -2.81 4.29
N SER A 255 1.54 -3.62 5.34
CA SER A 255 0.80 -3.48 6.58
C SER A 255 0.88 -2.05 7.10
N GLY A 256 2.06 -1.40 7.02
CA GLY A 256 2.26 0.00 7.43
C GLY A 256 1.37 0.96 6.66
N ILE A 257 1.28 0.76 5.35
CA ILE A 257 0.42 1.53 4.44
C ILE A 257 -1.07 1.22 4.73
N PHE A 258 -1.42 -0.05 4.93
CA PHE A 258 -2.80 -0.47 5.22
C PHE A 258 -3.30 0.05 6.57
N ALA A 259 -2.40 0.26 7.54
CA ALA A 259 -2.75 0.93 8.78
C ALA A 259 -2.97 2.44 8.59
N HIS A 260 -2.28 3.06 7.63
CA HIS A 260 -2.48 4.47 7.23
C HIS A 260 -3.58 4.58 6.16
N VAL A 261 -4.84 4.48 6.59
CA VAL A 261 -6.04 4.31 5.75
C VAL A 261 -6.42 5.52 4.87
N GLN A 262 -5.57 6.55 4.78
CA GLN A 262 -5.75 7.64 3.81
C GLN A 262 -5.49 7.17 2.36
N SER A 263 -4.97 5.96 2.16
CA SER A 263 -4.44 5.47 0.88
C SER A 263 -5.29 4.41 0.15
N MET A 264 -6.21 3.69 0.83
CA MET A 264 -6.90 2.52 0.25
C MET A 264 -8.42 2.52 0.45
N LYS A 265 -9.18 2.16 -0.61
CA LYS A 265 -10.66 2.20 -0.69
C LYS A 265 -11.39 1.05 0.07
N GLY A 266 -10.88 0.62 1.22
CA GLY A 266 -11.53 -0.37 2.10
C GLY A 266 -11.00 -1.80 2.04
N ILE A 267 -11.68 -2.73 2.72
CA ILE A 267 -11.28 -4.13 2.97
C ILE A 267 -11.11 -4.87 1.63
N ALA A 268 -12.07 -4.75 0.70
CA ALA A 268 -11.99 -5.43 -0.59
C ALA A 268 -10.76 -5.00 -1.41
N ALA A 269 -10.42 -3.71 -1.43
CA ALA A 269 -9.23 -3.23 -2.13
C ALA A 269 -7.93 -3.76 -1.49
N MET A 270 -7.90 -3.90 -0.16
CA MET A 270 -6.76 -4.50 0.55
C MET A 270 -6.66 -6.00 0.29
N VAL A 271 -7.77 -6.73 0.20
CA VAL A 271 -7.80 -8.15 -0.17
C VAL A 271 -7.21 -8.36 -1.57
N GLU A 272 -7.62 -7.55 -2.55
CA GLU A 272 -7.04 -7.60 -3.89
C GLU A 272 -5.54 -7.25 -3.89
N ALA A 273 -5.14 -6.23 -3.14
CA ALA A 273 -3.72 -5.89 -3.00
C ALA A 273 -2.91 -7.03 -2.37
N LEU A 274 -3.46 -7.79 -1.42
CA LEU A 274 -2.81 -8.96 -0.83
C LEU A 274 -2.67 -10.12 -1.82
N LYS A 275 -3.69 -10.37 -2.66
CA LYS A 275 -3.61 -11.37 -3.73
C LYS A 275 -2.53 -11.01 -4.75
N VAL A 276 -2.50 -9.75 -5.19
CA VAL A 276 -1.48 -9.24 -6.11
C VAL A 276 -0.09 -9.34 -5.49
N ALA A 277 0.08 -8.93 -4.23
CA ALA A 277 1.36 -9.04 -3.53
C ALA A 277 1.83 -10.49 -3.42
N LYS A 278 0.93 -11.43 -3.09
CA LYS A 278 1.21 -12.86 -3.09
C LYS A 278 1.72 -13.32 -4.46
N ASP A 279 1.00 -12.98 -5.53
CA ASP A 279 1.27 -13.48 -6.87
C ASP A 279 2.56 -12.89 -7.45
N ILE A 280 2.83 -11.60 -7.22
CA ILE A 280 4.08 -10.95 -7.62
C ILE A 280 5.28 -11.61 -6.91
N GLN A 281 5.16 -11.96 -5.62
CA GLN A 281 6.25 -12.54 -4.85
C GLN A 281 6.37 -14.07 -4.98
N GLY A 282 5.43 -14.71 -5.68
CA GLY A 282 5.30 -16.17 -5.72
C GLY A 282 5.16 -16.80 -4.34
N GLU A 283 4.55 -16.10 -3.38
CA GLU A 283 4.49 -16.53 -1.98
C GLU A 283 3.31 -17.45 -1.67
N SER A 284 3.46 -18.25 -0.61
CA SER A 284 2.35 -19.08 -0.11
C SER A 284 1.37 -18.24 0.71
N TRP A 285 0.09 -18.59 0.68
CA TRP A 285 -0.92 -17.97 1.55
C TRP A 285 -0.54 -18.09 3.03
N LEU A 286 0.08 -19.20 3.45
CA LEU A 286 0.56 -19.37 4.84
C LEU A 286 1.50 -18.23 5.25
N ASN A 287 2.44 -17.89 4.36
CA ASN A 287 3.43 -16.84 4.59
C ASN A 287 2.80 -15.45 4.54
N ILE A 288 1.92 -15.19 3.57
CA ILE A 288 1.20 -13.92 3.41
C ILE A 288 0.34 -13.61 4.64
N LEU A 289 -0.45 -14.59 5.10
CA LEU A 289 -1.29 -14.46 6.29
C LEU A 289 -0.46 -14.27 7.56
N TYR A 290 0.64 -15.02 7.71
CA TYR A 290 1.55 -14.87 8.84
C TYR A 290 2.17 -13.45 8.87
N ASP A 291 2.67 -12.97 7.74
CA ASP A 291 3.32 -11.66 7.64
C ASP A 291 2.32 -10.51 7.80
N LEU A 292 1.07 -10.65 7.33
CA LEU A 292 0.01 -9.67 7.58
C LEU A 292 -0.23 -9.47 9.08
N ILE A 293 -0.41 -10.57 9.82
CA ILE A 293 -0.70 -10.51 11.25
C ILE A 293 0.55 -10.03 12.01
N MET A 294 1.73 -10.54 11.67
CA MET A 294 2.99 -10.09 12.29
C MET A 294 3.26 -8.61 12.02
N GLY A 295 3.00 -8.10 10.81
CA GLY A 295 3.08 -6.68 10.50
C GLY A 295 2.18 -5.84 11.41
N GLY A 296 0.93 -6.27 11.63
CA GLY A 296 0.02 -5.62 12.57
C GLY A 296 0.52 -5.64 14.03
N ILE A 297 1.14 -6.74 14.47
CA ILE A 297 1.74 -6.84 15.81
C ILE A 297 2.96 -5.93 15.93
N LEU A 298 3.85 -5.90 14.92
CA LEU A 298 5.05 -5.06 14.94
C LEU A 298 4.71 -3.57 14.97
N GLN A 299 3.65 -3.14 14.30
CA GLN A 299 3.16 -1.76 14.37
C GLN A 299 2.68 -1.33 15.76
N GLN A 300 2.33 -2.27 16.65
CA GLN A 300 2.05 -1.93 18.05
C GLN A 300 3.31 -1.44 18.77
N HIS A 301 4.48 -1.83 18.28
CA HIS A 301 5.79 -1.52 18.85
C HIS A 301 6.47 -0.33 18.18
N ASP A 302 5.88 0.20 17.11
CA ASP A 302 6.39 1.41 16.49
C ASP A 302 6.09 2.62 17.40
N ASP A 303 7.14 3.07 18.10
CA ASP A 303 7.09 4.28 18.93
C ASP A 303 7.47 5.54 18.12
N SER A 304 7.72 5.41 16.81
CA SER A 304 7.81 6.58 15.94
C SER A 304 6.46 7.29 15.94
N THR A 305 6.44 8.60 16.09
CA THR A 305 5.22 9.42 16.23
C THR A 305 4.31 9.44 14.99
N THR A 306 4.54 8.55 14.03
CA THR A 306 3.91 8.49 12.71
C THR A 306 2.51 7.86 12.78
N LEU A 307 2.32 6.79 13.57
CA LEU A 307 1.06 6.06 13.66
C LEU A 307 0.48 6.08 15.09
N PRO A 308 -0.67 6.74 15.33
CA PRO A 308 -1.29 6.74 16.65
C PRO A 308 -1.67 5.33 17.10
N PHE A 309 -1.47 5.02 18.39
CA PHE A 309 -1.81 3.72 18.98
C PHE A 309 -3.27 3.27 18.71
N SER A 310 -4.22 4.21 18.65
CA SER A 310 -5.61 3.92 18.31
C SER A 310 -5.76 3.34 16.91
N VAL A 311 -4.97 3.82 15.95
CA VAL A 311 -4.99 3.40 14.55
C VAL A 311 -4.31 2.05 14.39
N SER A 312 -3.08 1.89 14.88
CA SER A 312 -2.36 0.61 14.80
C SER A 312 -3.14 -0.51 15.48
N SER A 313 -3.71 -0.26 16.66
CA SER A 313 -4.49 -1.26 17.39
C SER A 313 -5.80 -1.60 16.70
N SER A 314 -6.51 -0.61 16.16
CA SER A 314 -7.75 -0.88 15.39
C SER A 314 -7.44 -1.67 14.12
N TYR A 315 -6.30 -1.40 13.49
CA TYR A 315 -5.84 -2.18 12.35
C TYR A 315 -5.61 -3.66 12.74
N LEU A 316 -4.84 -3.93 13.81
CA LEU A 316 -4.58 -5.30 14.27
C LEU A 316 -5.86 -6.03 14.74
N TYR A 317 -6.68 -5.41 15.58
CA TYR A 317 -7.80 -6.11 16.24
C TYR A 317 -9.12 -6.03 15.48
N LEU A 318 -9.30 -5.10 14.54
CA LEU A 318 -10.58 -4.92 13.83
C LEU A 318 -10.45 -5.14 12.33
N ARG A 319 -9.42 -4.56 11.70
CA ARG A 319 -9.23 -4.63 10.24
C ARG A 319 -8.70 -5.99 9.81
N ILE A 320 -7.58 -6.45 10.36
CA ILE A 320 -6.96 -7.73 9.97
C ILE A 320 -7.95 -8.90 10.12
N PRO A 321 -8.69 -9.06 11.24
CA PRO A 321 -9.68 -10.14 11.37
C PRO A 321 -10.71 -10.17 10.25
N ARG A 322 -11.15 -9.00 9.76
CA ARG A 322 -12.10 -8.90 8.65
C ARG A 322 -11.45 -9.18 7.30
N LEU A 323 -10.20 -8.76 7.09
CA LEU A 323 -9.41 -9.16 5.92
C LEU A 323 -9.31 -10.69 5.86
N LEU A 324 -8.99 -11.33 6.98
CA LEU A 324 -8.90 -12.78 7.09
C LEU A 324 -10.26 -13.45 6.84
N SER A 325 -11.35 -12.89 7.39
CA SER A 325 -12.72 -13.36 7.14
C SER A 325 -13.06 -13.37 5.65
N GLN A 326 -12.78 -12.26 4.95
CA GLN A 326 -13.05 -12.14 3.52
C GLN A 326 -12.17 -13.07 2.69
N LEU A 327 -10.89 -13.17 3.02
CA LEU A 327 -9.93 -14.08 2.36
C LEU A 327 -10.37 -15.55 2.48
N VAL A 328 -10.84 -15.99 3.65
CA VAL A 328 -11.40 -17.34 3.84
C VAL A 328 -12.69 -17.53 3.05
N ALA A 329 -13.58 -16.52 3.04
CA ALA A 329 -14.82 -16.57 2.27
C ALA A 329 -14.59 -16.66 0.74
N GLU A 330 -13.48 -16.09 0.24
CA GLU A 330 -13.07 -16.14 -1.17
C GLU A 330 -12.28 -17.40 -1.55
N GLY A 331 -12.19 -18.39 -0.66
CA GLY A 331 -11.70 -19.73 -0.99
C GLY A 331 -10.29 -20.08 -0.50
N ILE A 332 -9.66 -19.24 0.35
CA ILE A 332 -8.39 -19.61 0.97
C ILE A 332 -8.64 -20.70 2.03
N PRO A 333 -7.91 -21.84 1.98
CA PRO A 333 -8.15 -22.94 2.90
C PRO A 333 -7.94 -22.51 4.35
N LYS A 334 -8.93 -22.83 5.21
CA LYS A 334 -8.92 -22.50 6.64
C LYS A 334 -7.70 -23.09 7.36
N GLU A 335 -7.26 -24.27 6.93
CA GLU A 335 -6.06 -24.94 7.44
C GLU A 335 -4.79 -24.10 7.24
N THR A 336 -4.75 -23.31 6.15
CA THR A 336 -3.63 -22.41 5.87
C THR A 336 -3.59 -21.28 6.91
N LEU A 337 -4.73 -20.69 7.23
CA LEU A 337 -4.85 -19.68 8.29
C LEU A 337 -4.46 -20.26 9.66
N ILE A 338 -4.93 -21.45 10.00
CA ILE A 338 -4.56 -22.13 11.26
C ILE A 338 -3.04 -22.38 11.31
N GLY A 339 -2.44 -22.79 10.19
CA GLY A 339 -1.00 -22.95 10.06
C GLY A 339 -0.23 -21.65 10.35
N SER A 340 -0.69 -20.52 9.81
CA SER A 340 -0.13 -19.19 10.09
C SER A 340 -0.27 -18.79 11.56
N LEU A 341 -1.45 -19.02 12.16
CA LEU A 341 -1.72 -18.71 13.57
C LEU A 341 -0.86 -19.55 14.51
N ARG A 342 -0.65 -20.84 14.22
CA ARG A 342 0.28 -21.70 14.99
C ARG A 342 1.69 -21.13 14.97
N ARG A 343 2.16 -20.70 13.80
CA ARG A 343 3.49 -20.08 13.67
C ARG A 343 3.59 -18.76 14.45
N ILE A 344 2.52 -17.97 14.51
CA ILE A 344 2.48 -16.76 15.35
C ILE A 344 2.51 -17.13 16.83
N ALA A 345 1.76 -18.15 17.26
CA ALA A 345 1.74 -18.60 18.64
C ALA A 345 3.12 -19.02 19.15
N THR A 346 3.99 -19.52 18.26
CA THR A 346 5.39 -19.86 18.57
C THR A 346 6.35 -18.65 18.63
N SER A 347 5.91 -17.45 18.26
CA SER A 347 6.75 -16.23 18.26
C SER A 347 6.92 -15.63 19.66
N GLU A 348 7.65 -16.35 20.53
CA GLU A 348 7.85 -16.00 21.95
C GLU A 348 8.29 -14.54 22.14
N ALA A 349 9.38 -14.12 21.50
CA ALA A 349 10.01 -12.83 21.76
C ALA A 349 9.07 -11.66 21.46
N VAL A 350 8.42 -11.66 20.29
CA VAL A 350 7.54 -10.57 19.87
C VAL A 350 6.27 -10.56 20.72
N LEU A 351 5.64 -11.72 20.93
CA LEU A 351 4.39 -11.79 21.69
C LEU A 351 4.58 -11.44 23.17
N ASN A 352 5.70 -11.83 23.80
CA ASN A 352 5.96 -11.47 25.20
C ASN A 352 6.14 -9.95 25.38
N VAL A 353 6.76 -9.27 24.41
CA VAL A 353 6.89 -7.80 24.42
C VAL A 353 5.52 -7.15 24.17
N SER A 354 4.74 -7.64 23.21
CA SER A 354 3.35 -7.20 22.96
C SER A 354 2.49 -7.33 24.20
N ASP A 355 2.56 -8.48 24.86
CA ASP A 355 1.83 -8.82 26.07
C ASP A 355 2.12 -7.84 27.20
N THR A 356 3.39 -7.49 27.38
CA THR A 356 3.83 -6.50 28.36
C THR A 356 3.28 -5.11 28.04
N LYS A 357 3.38 -4.68 26.77
CA LYS A 357 2.92 -3.35 26.31
C LYS A 357 1.39 -3.22 26.39
N ALA A 358 0.65 -4.27 26.02
CA ALA A 358 -0.80 -4.31 26.00
C ALA A 358 -1.45 -4.56 27.37
N ARG A 359 -0.68 -5.07 28.33
CA ARG A 359 -1.13 -5.50 29.66
C ARG A 359 -2.17 -6.63 29.62
N CYS A 360 -2.17 -7.44 28.56
CA CYS A 360 -2.92 -8.69 28.48
C CYS A 360 -2.35 -9.61 27.39
N ASN A 361 -2.86 -10.85 27.31
CA ASN A 361 -2.46 -11.78 26.26
C ASN A 361 -2.98 -11.28 24.90
N THR A 362 -2.05 -10.72 24.12
CA THR A 362 -2.24 -10.10 22.80
C THR A 362 -2.85 -11.10 21.83
N LEU A 363 -2.32 -12.34 21.82
CA LEU A 363 -2.79 -13.38 20.93
C LEU A 363 -4.21 -13.81 21.31
N GLN A 364 -4.48 -14.03 22.60
CA GLN A 364 -5.82 -14.37 23.08
C GLN A 364 -6.86 -13.33 22.66
N ALA A 365 -6.55 -12.04 22.82
CA ALA A 365 -7.44 -10.95 22.42
C ALA A 365 -7.73 -11.00 20.92
N PHE A 366 -6.71 -11.24 20.09
CA PHE A 366 -6.87 -11.38 18.65
C PHE A 366 -7.69 -12.63 18.26
N LEU A 367 -7.43 -13.78 18.87
CA LEU A 367 -8.17 -15.03 18.63
C LEU A 367 -9.65 -14.93 19.04
N ASN A 368 -9.95 -14.18 20.11
CA ASN A 368 -11.33 -13.91 20.51
C ASN A 368 -12.10 -13.20 19.39
N VAL A 369 -11.52 -12.17 18.76
CA VAL A 369 -12.17 -11.46 17.66
C VAL A 369 -12.38 -12.39 16.46
N LEU A 370 -11.41 -13.24 16.12
CA LEU A 370 -11.59 -14.23 15.05
C LEU A 370 -12.72 -15.22 15.35
N SER A 371 -12.91 -15.59 16.61
CA SER A 371 -13.99 -16.46 17.05
C SER A 371 -15.35 -15.76 17.00
N GLU A 372 -15.41 -14.48 17.40
CA GLU A 372 -16.62 -13.64 17.29
C GLU A 372 -17.05 -13.43 15.83
N LEU A 373 -16.11 -13.39 14.90
CA LEU A 373 -16.37 -13.35 13.45
C LEU A 373 -16.72 -14.73 12.85
N GLY A 374 -16.74 -15.80 13.66
CA GLY A 374 -17.05 -17.16 13.20
C GLY A 374 -15.95 -17.79 12.34
N ILE A 375 -14.74 -17.24 12.36
CA ILE A 375 -13.59 -17.76 11.58
C ILE A 375 -12.97 -18.95 12.29
N LEU A 376 -12.89 -18.90 13.62
CA LEU A 376 -12.33 -19.97 14.46
C LEU A 376 -13.40 -20.64 15.31
N GLU A 377 -13.30 -21.95 15.42
CA GLU A 377 -14.04 -22.73 16.41
C GLU A 377 -13.32 -22.67 17.78
N GLU A 378 -14.07 -22.87 18.86
CA GLU A 378 -13.49 -22.82 20.21
C GLU A 378 -12.39 -23.88 20.40
N SER A 379 -12.54 -25.06 19.79
CA SER A 379 -11.53 -26.13 19.81
C SER A 379 -10.21 -25.72 19.14
N GLU A 380 -10.28 -24.99 18.03
CA GLU A 380 -9.12 -24.49 17.30
C GLU A 380 -8.40 -23.40 18.11
N LYS A 381 -9.17 -22.49 18.71
CA LYS A 381 -8.68 -21.47 19.61
C LYS A 381 -7.98 -22.07 20.84
N ASP A 382 -8.57 -23.08 21.47
CA ASP A 382 -7.98 -23.79 22.61
C ASP A 382 -6.63 -24.43 22.25
N THR A 383 -6.52 -25.06 21.07
CA THR A 383 -5.24 -25.62 20.63
C THR A 383 -4.17 -24.56 20.38
N LEU A 384 -4.53 -23.39 19.84
CA LEU A 384 -3.60 -22.27 19.65
C LEU A 384 -3.17 -21.67 20.98
N MET A 385 -4.09 -21.61 21.95
CA MET A 385 -3.82 -21.11 23.29
C MET A 385 -2.91 -22.03 24.09
N ALA A 386 -3.07 -23.35 23.98
CA ALA A 386 -2.15 -24.31 24.59
C ALA A 386 -0.70 -24.09 24.12
N ILE A 387 -0.49 -23.89 22.80
CA ILE A 387 0.83 -23.55 22.24
C ILE A 387 1.34 -22.24 22.83
N ARG A 388 0.48 -21.21 22.89
CA ARG A 388 0.88 -19.90 23.41
C ARG A 388 1.29 -19.96 24.88
N ASP A 389 0.57 -20.72 25.70
CA ASP A 389 0.83 -20.85 27.13
C ASP A 389 2.16 -21.55 27.40
N GLU A 390 2.55 -22.56 26.61
CA GLU A 390 3.89 -23.16 26.67
C GLU A 390 5.01 -22.16 26.36
N MET A 391 4.76 -21.24 25.43
CA MET A 391 5.75 -20.24 24.98
C MET A 391 5.75 -18.96 25.83
N ARG A 392 4.82 -18.82 26.78
CA ARG A 392 4.64 -17.58 27.55
C ARG A 392 5.46 -17.61 28.83
N LYS A 393 6.29 -16.58 29.01
CA LYS A 393 6.88 -16.30 30.33
C LYS A 393 5.82 -15.61 31.19
N GLU A 394 5.60 -16.08 32.42
CA GLU A 394 4.70 -15.41 33.37
C GLU A 394 5.21 -14.00 33.68
N LEU A 395 4.71 -13.02 32.95
CA LEU A 395 5.11 -11.61 33.04
C LEU A 395 3.88 -10.74 33.25
N TYR A 396 3.16 -10.90 34.37
CA TYR A 396 2.09 -9.96 34.74
C TYR A 396 2.05 -9.68 36.23
N VAL A 397 2.63 -8.56 36.63
CA VAL A 397 2.11 -7.72 37.71
C VAL A 397 2.30 -6.27 37.30
N GLN A 398 1.27 -5.67 36.67
CA GLN A 398 1.13 -4.22 36.61
C GLN A 398 -0.33 -3.84 36.78
N GLU A 399 -0.60 -2.92 37.71
CA GLU A 399 -1.92 -2.37 37.98
C GLU A 399 -2.44 -1.56 36.77
N GLY A 400 -3.66 -1.86 36.31
CA GLY A 400 -4.34 -1.09 35.26
C GLY A 400 -5.20 -1.93 34.29
N GLN A 401 -6.07 -1.27 33.53
CA GLN A 401 -6.89 -1.91 32.50
C GLN A 401 -6.08 -2.20 31.22
N PRO A 402 -6.31 -3.33 30.52
CA PRO A 402 -5.69 -3.61 29.23
C PRO A 402 -5.97 -2.52 28.20
N THR A 403 -4.94 -2.09 27.48
CA THR A 403 -5.07 -1.00 26.50
C THR A 403 -5.91 -1.41 25.28
N ILE A 404 -5.92 -2.70 24.96
CA ILE A 404 -6.71 -3.29 23.86
C ILE A 404 -8.22 -3.09 24.07
N ASN A 405 -8.68 -3.08 25.34
CA ASN A 405 -10.11 -2.90 25.65
C ASN A 405 -10.66 -1.57 25.14
N LEU A 406 -9.82 -0.53 25.02
CA LEU A 406 -10.26 0.77 24.49
C LEU A 406 -10.71 0.67 23.03
N VAL A 407 -10.03 -0.16 22.25
CA VAL A 407 -10.27 -0.34 20.80
C VAL A 407 -11.50 -1.21 20.59
N LEU A 408 -11.59 -2.35 21.28
CA LEU A 408 -12.74 -3.25 21.18
C LEU A 408 -14.02 -2.56 21.64
N ARG A 409 -13.94 -1.74 22.70
CA ARG A 409 -15.10 -0.96 23.19
C ARG A 409 -15.47 0.18 22.24
N ALA A 410 -14.51 0.75 21.52
CA ALA A 410 -14.78 1.78 20.53
C ALA A 410 -15.60 1.24 19.34
N GLU A 411 -15.35 0.01 18.89
CA GLU A 411 -16.19 -0.65 17.89
C GLU A 411 -17.63 -0.80 18.39
N PHE A 412 -17.83 -1.35 19.59
CA PHE A 412 -19.18 -1.51 20.16
C PHE A 412 -19.90 -0.16 20.31
N THR A 413 -19.16 0.86 20.75
CA THR A 413 -19.67 2.23 20.91
C THR A 413 -20.09 2.81 19.55
N LEU A 414 -19.26 2.66 18.53
CA LEU A 414 -19.58 3.05 17.15
C LEU A 414 -20.85 2.36 16.64
N GLN A 415 -20.97 1.04 16.80
CA GLN A 415 -22.16 0.30 16.39
C GLN A 415 -23.41 0.78 17.12
N SER A 416 -23.29 1.08 18.42
CA SER A 416 -24.38 1.63 19.21
C SER A 416 -24.78 3.03 18.73
N ILE A 417 -23.80 3.86 18.35
CA ILE A 417 -23.98 5.20 17.79
C ILE A 417 -24.71 5.15 16.44
N VAL A 418 -24.21 4.35 15.50
CA VAL A 418 -24.81 4.21 14.18
C VAL A 418 -26.25 3.70 14.28
N LYS A 419 -26.50 2.66 15.10
CA LYS A 419 -27.87 2.12 15.32
C LYS A 419 -28.82 3.13 15.96
N ALA A 420 -28.34 3.93 16.92
CA ALA A 420 -29.16 4.96 17.56
C ALA A 420 -29.54 6.09 16.61
N PHE A 421 -28.75 6.37 15.58
CA PHE A 421 -29.08 7.34 14.53
C PHE A 421 -30.12 6.81 13.54
N ASP A 422 -30.25 5.49 13.36
CA ASP A 422 -31.30 4.89 12.54
C ASP A 422 -32.67 4.93 13.22
N ALA A 423 -32.70 4.74 14.53
CA ALA A 423 -33.92 4.85 15.32
C ALA A 423 -34.27 6.34 15.52
N HIS A 424 -35.02 6.94 14.58
CA HIS A 424 -35.46 8.35 14.57
C HIS A 424 -36.22 8.80 15.85
N GLN A 425 -36.48 7.90 16.79
CA GLN A 425 -37.10 8.13 18.09
C GLN A 425 -36.09 8.44 19.22
N ALA A 426 -34.78 8.52 18.93
CA ALA A 426 -33.73 8.67 19.93
C ALA A 426 -33.16 10.11 20.07
N LEU A 427 -33.93 11.16 19.73
CA LEU A 427 -33.49 12.56 19.85
C LEU A 427 -32.96 12.91 21.27
N GLU A 428 -33.52 12.28 22.31
CA GLU A 428 -33.10 12.48 23.70
C GLU A 428 -31.74 11.83 24.03
N ARG A 429 -31.31 10.80 23.28
CA ARG A 429 -30.05 10.07 23.54
C ARG A 429 -28.86 10.64 22.80
N TRP A 430 -29.08 11.34 21.69
CA TRP A 430 -28.02 11.94 20.88
C TRP A 430 -27.08 12.88 21.65
N PRO A 431 -27.53 13.78 22.56
CA PRO A 431 -26.64 14.65 23.33
C PRO A 431 -25.63 13.88 24.17
N GLN A 432 -26.11 12.85 24.87
CA GLN A 432 -25.26 12.02 25.72
C GLN A 432 -24.19 11.27 24.89
N MET A 433 -24.57 10.82 23.69
CA MET A 433 -23.70 10.08 22.79
C MET A 433 -22.64 10.99 22.14
N LEU A 434 -23.04 12.17 21.69
CA LEU A 434 -22.13 13.18 21.13
C LEU A 434 -21.13 13.69 22.18
N ASN A 435 -21.58 13.94 23.41
CA ASN A 435 -20.69 14.29 24.52
C ASN A 435 -19.67 13.19 24.84
N THR A 436 -20.10 11.91 24.76
CA THR A 436 -19.20 10.77 24.95
C THR A 436 -18.11 10.72 23.86
N MET A 437 -18.45 11.06 22.61
CA MET A 437 -17.48 11.16 21.51
C MET A 437 -16.49 12.32 21.70
N MET A 438 -16.97 13.48 22.16
CA MET A 438 -16.14 14.68 22.35
C MET A 438 -15.17 14.56 23.54
N SER A 439 -15.44 13.67 24.50
CA SER A 439 -14.61 13.52 25.69
C SER A 439 -13.24 12.86 25.43
N GLY A 440 -12.16 13.54 25.84
CA GLY A 440 -10.80 12.99 25.86
C GLY A 440 -10.30 12.45 24.51
N LYS A 441 -9.88 11.18 24.49
CA LYS A 441 -9.40 10.46 23.29
C LYS A 441 -10.49 9.60 22.63
N SER A 442 -11.74 9.65 23.11
CA SER A 442 -12.85 8.79 22.66
C SER A 442 -13.06 8.84 21.15
N LEU A 443 -13.13 10.05 20.58
CA LEU A 443 -13.26 10.26 19.14
C LEU A 443 -12.16 9.56 18.34
N LEU A 444 -10.90 9.65 18.77
CA LEU A 444 -9.76 9.05 18.05
C LEU A 444 -9.91 7.53 17.92
N TYR A 445 -10.37 6.85 18.97
CA TYR A 445 -10.60 5.41 18.94
C TYR A 445 -11.85 5.05 18.11
N ILE A 446 -12.93 5.83 18.23
CA ILE A 446 -14.15 5.60 17.45
C ILE A 446 -13.89 5.78 15.95
N CYS A 447 -13.13 6.80 15.56
CA CYS A 447 -12.75 7.02 14.16
C CYS A 447 -11.82 5.92 13.65
N ALA A 448 -10.81 5.53 14.43
CA ALA A 448 -9.92 4.43 14.06
C ALA A 448 -10.68 3.10 13.89
N ALA A 449 -11.67 2.84 14.75
CA ALA A 449 -12.57 1.69 14.62
C ALA A 449 -13.46 1.80 13.38
N ALA A 450 -14.11 2.95 13.17
CA ALA A 450 -14.98 3.20 12.01
C ALA A 450 -14.24 3.01 10.70
N ILE A 451 -13.01 3.50 10.64
CA ILE A 451 -12.13 3.27 9.52
C ILE A 451 -11.84 1.79 9.37
N SER A 452 -11.39 1.11 10.42
CA SER A 452 -10.98 -0.29 10.36
C SER A 452 -12.08 -1.26 9.91
N ILE A 453 -13.34 -0.83 9.97
CA ILE A 453 -14.52 -1.61 9.55
C ILE A 453 -15.27 -1.01 8.34
N ASP A 454 -14.67 -0.06 7.64
CA ASP A 454 -15.23 0.66 6.47
C ASP A 454 -16.55 1.41 6.70
N GLN A 455 -16.75 1.91 7.92
CA GLN A 455 -17.93 2.67 8.33
C GLN A 455 -17.67 4.16 8.59
N LEU A 456 -16.50 4.69 8.24
CA LEU A 456 -16.21 6.13 8.41
C LEU A 456 -17.20 7.01 7.64
N ASN A 457 -17.47 6.67 6.37
CA ASN A 457 -18.44 7.37 5.53
C ASN A 457 -19.85 7.30 6.10
N LEU A 458 -20.22 6.14 6.66
CA LEU A 458 -21.51 5.97 7.31
C LEU A 458 -21.60 6.87 8.55
N LEU A 459 -20.57 6.89 9.40
CA LEU A 459 -20.51 7.75 10.59
C LEU A 459 -20.65 9.23 10.20
N ALA A 460 -19.90 9.67 9.18
CA ALA A 460 -19.97 11.05 8.68
C ALA A 460 -21.37 11.38 8.15
N GLU A 461 -21.97 10.51 7.33
CA GLU A 461 -23.33 10.66 6.82
C GLU A 461 -24.35 10.82 7.96
N ARG A 462 -24.21 10.04 9.03
CA ARG A 462 -25.13 10.15 10.19
C ARG A 462 -24.94 11.45 10.96
N LEU A 463 -23.71 11.90 11.17
CA LEU A 463 -23.45 13.19 11.81
C LEU A 463 -24.04 14.35 10.98
N ILE A 464 -23.92 14.30 9.65
CA ILE A 464 -24.52 15.30 8.74
C ILE A 464 -26.05 15.31 8.88
N LYS A 465 -26.70 14.14 8.83
CA LYS A 465 -28.16 14.02 9.00
C LYS A 465 -28.66 14.61 10.32
N ILE A 466 -27.92 14.43 11.41
CA ILE A 466 -28.27 15.02 12.71
C ILE A 466 -28.17 16.54 12.65
N THR A 467 -27.09 17.07 12.07
CA THR A 467 -26.92 18.52 11.86
C THR A 467 -28.09 19.09 11.05
N GLU A 468 -28.52 18.42 9.99
CA GLU A 468 -29.66 18.84 9.16
C GLU A 468 -30.99 18.77 9.93
N THR A 469 -31.22 17.71 10.71
CA THR A 469 -32.46 17.52 11.47
C THR A 469 -32.63 18.61 12.54
N TYR A 470 -31.56 19.02 13.23
CA TYR A 470 -31.64 20.11 14.22
C TYR A 470 -31.84 21.49 13.59
N LYS A 471 -31.47 21.68 12.32
CA LYS A 471 -31.74 22.92 11.56
C LYS A 471 -33.24 23.15 11.36
N GLU A 472 -34.00 22.09 11.14
CA GLU A 472 -35.46 22.16 10.87
C GLU A 472 -36.29 22.37 12.14
N VAL A 473 -35.76 22.03 13.32
CA VAL A 473 -36.50 22.07 14.61
C VAL A 473 -36.50 23.45 15.27
N VAL A 474 -35.76 24.44 14.76
CA VAL A 474 -35.78 25.84 15.28
C VAL A 474 -36.98 26.60 14.68
N PRO A 475 -38.07 26.87 15.43
CA PRO A 475 -39.17 27.68 14.91
C PRO A 475 -38.75 29.14 14.95
N VAL A 476 -38.86 29.84 13.81
CA VAL A 476 -38.66 31.30 13.70
C VAL A 476 -39.91 32.06 14.22
N GLY A 477 -40.49 31.64 15.34
CA GLY A 477 -41.72 32.21 15.90
C GLY A 477 -41.65 32.41 17.41
N GLU A 478 -42.17 33.54 17.88
CA GLU A 478 -42.04 34.04 19.26
C GLU A 478 -42.69 33.18 20.37
N ASP A 479 -43.36 32.07 20.04
CA ASP A 479 -44.15 31.26 20.98
C ASP A 479 -43.57 29.86 21.33
N ALA A 480 -42.27 29.66 21.21
CA ALA A 480 -41.63 28.34 21.45
C ALA A 480 -41.17 28.07 22.90
N GLN A 481 -41.81 28.66 23.92
CA GLN A 481 -41.33 28.53 25.32
C GLN A 481 -41.78 27.27 26.08
N LYS A 482 -42.47 26.32 25.46
CA LYS A 482 -42.84 25.07 26.14
C LYS A 482 -42.66 23.87 25.21
N SER A 483 -41.65 23.05 25.50
CA SER A 483 -41.45 21.64 25.08
C SER A 483 -40.31 21.27 24.11
N VAL A 484 -39.21 22.03 24.00
CA VAL A 484 -38.01 21.53 23.28
C VAL A 484 -36.79 21.57 24.24
N PRO A 485 -35.98 20.49 24.37
CA PRO A 485 -34.72 20.52 25.11
C PRO A 485 -33.78 21.58 24.50
N PRO A 486 -32.73 22.05 25.19
CA PRO A 486 -31.89 23.16 24.70
C PRO A 486 -31.32 22.81 23.31
N SER A 487 -31.90 23.41 22.27
CA SER A 487 -31.75 23.00 20.87
C SER A 487 -30.48 23.53 20.20
N HIS A 488 -29.70 24.37 20.90
CA HIS A 488 -28.51 25.02 20.36
C HIS A 488 -27.24 24.16 20.56
N ASP A 489 -27.01 23.60 21.77
CA ASP A 489 -25.83 22.77 22.09
C ASP A 489 -25.73 21.49 21.23
N LEU A 490 -26.86 21.01 20.73
CA LEU A 490 -26.99 19.78 19.94
C LEU A 490 -26.66 19.97 18.46
N PHE A 491 -26.77 21.19 17.94
CA PHE A 491 -26.38 21.52 16.58
C PHE A 491 -24.85 21.66 16.45
N ASP A 492 -24.20 22.18 17.51
CA ASP A 492 -22.76 22.46 17.50
C ASP A 492 -21.89 21.20 17.63
N MET A 493 -22.34 20.20 18.40
CA MET A 493 -21.53 19.00 18.70
C MET A 493 -21.27 18.08 17.49
N PRO A 494 -22.27 17.67 16.68
CA PRO A 494 -22.04 16.83 15.49
C PRO A 494 -21.16 17.54 14.46
N PHE A 495 -21.30 18.86 14.35
CA PHE A 495 -20.53 19.69 13.47
C PHE A 495 -19.05 19.80 13.90
N LEU A 496 -18.78 20.03 15.20
CA LEU A 496 -17.42 20.00 15.74
C LEU A 496 -16.77 18.62 15.57
N LEU A 497 -17.55 17.55 15.70
CA LEU A 497 -17.10 16.18 15.42
C LEU A 497 -16.74 15.97 13.94
N LEU A 498 -17.56 16.49 13.01
CA LEU A 498 -17.27 16.44 11.57
C LEU A 498 -16.03 17.26 11.19
N HIS A 499 -15.85 18.45 11.79
CA HIS A 499 -14.64 19.25 11.61
C HIS A 499 -13.40 18.55 12.16
N ARG A 500 -13.51 17.92 13.33
CA ARG A 500 -12.39 17.17 13.92
C ARG A 500 -12.09 15.89 13.12
N LEU A 501 -13.11 15.25 12.55
CA LEU A 501 -12.97 14.15 11.59
C LEU A 501 -12.19 14.59 10.35
N SER A 502 -12.50 15.76 9.78
CA SER A 502 -11.79 16.28 8.60
C SER A 502 -10.37 16.76 8.88
N GLN A 503 -10.04 17.11 10.13
CA GLN A 503 -8.67 17.40 10.57
C GLN A 503 -7.83 16.13 10.67
N TYR A 504 -8.40 15.03 11.17
CA TYR A 504 -7.69 13.75 11.29
C TYR A 504 -7.62 12.98 9.97
N TYR A 505 -8.62 13.17 9.10
CA TYR A 505 -8.78 12.42 7.85
C TYR A 505 -9.17 13.36 6.72
N SER A 506 -8.59 13.21 5.53
CA SER A 506 -8.89 14.09 4.39
C SER A 506 -10.40 14.15 4.11
N THR A 507 -10.90 15.33 3.74
CA THR A 507 -12.31 15.53 3.35
C THR A 507 -12.75 14.65 2.19
N THR A 508 -11.83 14.23 1.33
CA THR A 508 -12.08 13.29 0.24
C THR A 508 -12.42 11.88 0.73
N THR A 509 -12.02 11.52 1.95
CA THR A 509 -12.24 10.21 2.56
C THR A 509 -13.52 10.15 3.40
N CYS A 510 -14.02 11.30 3.87
CA CYS A 510 -15.18 11.39 4.75
C CYS A 510 -16.49 11.79 4.05
N LEU A 511 -16.42 12.36 2.85
CA LEU A 511 -17.57 12.93 2.13
C LEU A 511 -17.79 12.19 0.80
N ARG A 512 -19.05 11.87 0.47
CA ARG A 512 -19.39 11.28 -0.84
C ARG A 512 -19.14 12.30 -1.96
N PRO A 513 -18.75 11.84 -3.17
CA PRO A 513 -18.77 12.69 -4.35
C PRO A 513 -20.22 13.06 -4.66
N GLY A 514 -20.64 14.27 -4.25
CA GLY A 514 -21.98 14.79 -4.54
C GLY A 514 -22.70 15.49 -3.38
N ASP A 515 -22.20 15.45 -2.14
CA ASP A 515 -22.82 16.20 -1.03
C ASP A 515 -22.45 17.70 -1.13
N PRO A 516 -23.37 18.57 -1.61
CA PRO A 516 -23.02 19.95 -1.92
C PRO A 516 -22.92 20.78 -0.65
N PHE A 517 -23.75 20.56 0.37
CA PHE A 517 -23.77 21.45 1.53
C PHE A 517 -22.48 21.40 2.35
N PHE A 518 -22.01 20.24 2.81
CA PHE A 518 -20.79 20.17 3.63
C PHE A 518 -19.53 20.39 2.81
N LYS A 519 -19.49 19.98 1.53
CA LYS A 519 -18.37 20.26 0.64
C LYS A 519 -18.30 21.75 0.32
N THR A 520 -19.41 22.38 -0.08
CA THR A 520 -19.46 23.83 -0.29
C THR A 520 -19.16 24.57 1.00
N TRP A 521 -19.74 24.22 2.14
CA TRP A 521 -19.51 24.87 3.43
C TRP A 521 -18.09 24.67 3.98
N TYR A 522 -17.48 23.48 3.88
CA TYR A 522 -16.10 23.24 4.33
C TYR A 522 -15.09 23.92 3.41
N PHE A 523 -15.26 23.81 2.09
CA PHE A 523 -14.37 24.44 1.11
C PHE A 523 -14.64 25.94 0.89
N SER A 524 -15.76 26.49 1.38
CA SER A 524 -15.96 27.93 1.50
C SER A 524 -15.48 28.42 2.88
N SER A 525 -16.07 27.93 3.98
CA SER A 525 -15.91 28.53 5.30
C SER A 525 -14.69 28.01 6.09
N ALA A 526 -14.25 26.75 5.92
CA ALA A 526 -13.03 26.25 6.58
C ALA A 526 -11.77 26.57 5.78
N ILE A 527 -11.89 26.67 4.46
CA ILE A 527 -10.88 27.28 3.61
C ILE A 527 -10.73 28.75 3.96
N ASP A 528 -11.77 29.55 4.15
CA ASP A 528 -11.58 30.95 4.58
C ASP A 528 -10.94 31.03 5.98
N LEU A 529 -11.19 30.07 6.87
CA LEU A 529 -10.54 30.00 8.19
C LEU A 529 -9.04 29.61 8.15
N VAL A 530 -8.59 28.91 7.10
CA VAL A 530 -7.22 28.37 6.97
C VAL A 530 -6.43 29.07 5.84
N ARG A 531 -7.10 29.61 4.82
CA ARG A 531 -6.55 30.36 3.66
C ARG A 531 -6.58 31.87 3.82
N ASN A 532 -7.15 32.44 4.88
CA ASN A 532 -6.87 33.83 5.26
C ASN A 532 -5.45 34.04 5.83
N MET A 533 -4.49 33.20 5.44
CA MET A 533 -3.06 33.52 5.35
C MET A 533 -2.66 34.00 3.93
N PHE A 534 -3.50 34.86 3.34
CA PHE A 534 -3.26 35.69 2.15
C PHE A 534 -3.48 35.06 0.77
N ASP A 535 -4.34 35.73 -0.02
CA ASP A 535 -4.05 36.08 -1.42
C ASP A 535 -4.54 37.53 -1.70
N PRO A 536 -3.78 38.41 -2.39
CA PRO A 536 -4.08 39.85 -2.49
C PRO A 536 -5.25 40.23 -3.42
N GLU A 537 -5.73 39.30 -4.25
CA GLU A 537 -6.71 39.60 -5.31
C GLU A 537 -8.16 39.65 -4.81
N ASP A 538 -8.46 39.06 -3.65
CA ASP A 538 -9.80 39.04 -3.03
C ASP A 538 -10.09 40.24 -2.10
N LEU A 539 -9.07 41.08 -1.85
CA LEU A 539 -9.11 42.27 -0.98
C LEU A 539 -10.22 43.30 -1.31
N PRO A 540 -10.58 43.57 -2.58
CA PRO A 540 -11.58 44.60 -2.92
C PRO A 540 -13.03 44.21 -2.58
N GLN A 541 -13.35 42.92 -2.54
CA GLN A 541 -14.69 42.43 -2.14
C GLN A 541 -14.84 42.38 -0.62
N LEU A 542 -13.79 41.99 0.11
CA LEU A 542 -13.74 42.03 1.57
C LEU A 542 -13.89 43.46 2.13
N LEU A 543 -13.29 44.47 1.48
CA LEU A 543 -13.35 45.88 1.88
C LEU A 543 -14.75 46.52 1.87
N LYS A 544 -15.75 45.89 1.25
CA LYS A 544 -17.14 46.42 1.22
C LYS A 544 -17.95 46.11 2.48
N ASN A 545 -17.60 45.06 3.23
CA ASN A 545 -18.37 44.61 4.41
C ASN A 545 -17.78 45.11 5.74
N VAL A 546 -16.53 45.60 5.72
CA VAL A 546 -15.75 46.11 6.86
C VAL A 546 -16.46 47.13 7.80
N PRO A 547 -17.30 48.08 7.33
CA PRO A 547 -17.82 49.12 8.22
C PRO A 547 -18.76 48.60 9.32
N LEU A 548 -19.53 47.54 9.05
CA LEU A 548 -20.47 46.96 10.01
C LEU A 548 -19.75 46.06 11.04
N ASP A 549 -18.71 45.36 10.57
CA ASP A 549 -17.95 44.39 11.36
C ASP A 549 -16.99 45.06 12.36
N LEU A 550 -16.50 46.26 12.04
CA LEU A 550 -15.60 47.04 12.90
C LEU A 550 -16.32 47.57 14.15
N GLU A 551 -17.58 47.98 14.03
CA GLU A 551 -18.36 48.54 15.15
C GLU A 551 -18.69 47.45 16.19
N LEU A 552 -19.06 46.25 15.73
CA LEU A 552 -19.30 45.09 16.59
C LEU A 552 -18.02 44.56 17.25
N ALA A 553 -16.89 44.51 16.52
CA ALA A 553 -15.61 44.10 17.08
C ALA A 553 -15.12 45.07 18.17
N THR A 554 -15.36 46.38 17.98
CA THR A 554 -15.02 47.42 18.97
C THR A 554 -15.85 47.28 20.25
N ASP A 555 -17.13 46.93 20.13
CA ASP A 555 -18.00 46.66 21.27
C ASP A 555 -17.56 45.40 22.05
N VAL A 556 -17.18 44.32 21.37
CA VAL A 556 -16.64 43.09 22.02
C VAL A 556 -15.32 43.36 22.74
N LEU A 557 -14.40 44.11 22.12
CA LEU A 557 -13.15 44.55 22.76
C LEU A 557 -13.40 45.43 23.99
N SER A 558 -14.41 46.30 23.94
CA SER A 558 -14.79 47.13 25.08
C SER A 558 -15.26 46.28 26.26
N ARG A 559 -16.00 45.19 26.03
CA ARG A 559 -16.45 44.26 27.09
C ARG A 559 -15.32 43.42 27.66
N LEU A 560 -14.41 42.94 26.81
CA LEU A 560 -13.23 42.17 27.22
C LEU A 560 -12.30 42.99 28.12
N ARG A 561 -12.10 44.28 27.82
CA ARG A 561 -11.28 45.19 28.65
C ARG A 561 -11.83 45.44 30.07
N VAL A 562 -13.10 45.13 30.32
CA VAL A 562 -13.74 45.27 31.65
C VAL A 562 -13.96 43.89 32.32
N GLY A 563 -13.39 42.81 31.76
CA GLY A 563 -13.46 41.46 32.33
C GLY A 563 -14.83 40.79 32.22
N GLN A 564 -15.71 41.25 31.32
CA GLN A 564 -16.99 40.59 31.03
C GLN A 564 -16.81 39.51 29.94
N PRO A 565 -17.61 38.41 29.98
CA PRO A 565 -17.56 37.39 28.94
C PRO A 565 -17.93 38.01 27.58
N GLY A 566 -16.96 38.04 26.66
CA GLY A 566 -17.05 38.69 25.34
C GLY A 566 -17.89 37.94 24.31
N TRP A 567 -18.87 37.14 24.71
CA TRP A 567 -19.74 36.48 23.74
C TRP A 567 -20.82 37.45 23.26
N LEU A 568 -20.99 37.50 21.93
CA LEU A 568 -22.25 37.95 21.35
C LEU A 568 -23.35 37.01 21.85
N ASN A 569 -24.57 37.52 22.02
CA ASN A 569 -25.73 36.64 22.01
C ASN A 569 -25.78 36.01 20.61
N ILE A 570 -25.06 34.90 20.42
CA ILE A 570 -24.95 34.20 19.15
C ILE A 570 -26.33 33.60 18.88
N ARG A 571 -27.11 34.28 18.04
CA ARG A 571 -28.47 33.87 17.68
C ARG A 571 -28.52 33.11 16.36
N THR A 572 -27.50 33.22 15.49
CA THR A 572 -27.45 32.57 14.17
C THR A 572 -26.01 32.34 13.65
N TRP A 573 -25.85 31.35 12.76
CA TRP A 573 -24.57 30.97 12.11
C TRP A 573 -23.92 32.06 11.25
N TYR A 574 -24.70 33.05 10.80
CA TYR A 574 -24.19 34.22 10.10
C TYR A 574 -23.16 34.98 10.95
N CYS A 575 -23.38 35.08 12.27
CA CYS A 575 -22.45 35.72 13.18
C CYS A 575 -21.16 34.91 13.44
N ILE A 576 -21.18 33.58 13.28
CA ILE A 576 -19.99 32.73 13.51
C ILE A 576 -19.06 32.78 12.29
N ILE A 577 -19.64 32.71 11.09
CA ILE A 577 -18.88 32.59 9.84
C ILE A 577 -18.26 33.93 9.43
N ASP A 578 -19.01 35.04 9.54
CA ASP A 578 -18.55 36.34 9.03
C ASP A 578 -17.82 37.19 10.09
N LEU A 579 -18.15 37.02 11.38
CA LEU A 579 -17.72 37.96 12.41
C LEU A 579 -16.53 37.46 13.26
N ILE A 580 -16.43 36.15 13.51
CA ILE A 580 -15.38 35.58 14.39
C ILE A 580 -13.97 35.75 13.80
N PRO A 581 -13.71 35.50 12.49
CA PRO A 581 -12.38 35.73 11.92
C PRO A 581 -11.91 37.18 12.09
N SER A 582 -12.82 38.14 11.86
CA SER A 582 -12.57 39.58 12.02
C SER A 582 -12.28 39.95 13.48
N ILE A 583 -13.05 39.42 14.44
CA ILE A 583 -12.82 39.65 15.88
C ILE A 583 -11.48 39.04 16.33
N VAL A 584 -11.17 37.82 15.90
CA VAL A 584 -9.89 37.15 16.22
C VAL A 584 -8.72 37.96 15.68
N GLN A 585 -8.82 38.47 14.45
CA GLN A 585 -7.76 39.29 13.86
C GLN A 585 -7.55 40.62 14.61
N VAL A 586 -8.62 41.29 15.05
CA VAL A 586 -8.50 42.54 15.81
C VAL A 586 -7.92 42.28 17.21
N VAL A 587 -8.36 41.21 17.89
CA VAL A 587 -7.77 40.81 19.19
C VAL A 587 -6.30 40.44 19.03
N LEU A 588 -5.92 39.72 17.96
CA LEU A 588 -4.53 39.37 17.69
C LEU A 588 -3.67 40.62 17.45
N ASN A 589 -4.20 41.59 16.70
CA ASN A 589 -3.52 42.85 16.44
C ASN A 589 -3.34 43.69 17.71
N GLU A 590 -4.34 43.76 18.60
CA GLU A 590 -4.23 44.45 19.89
C GLU A 590 -3.22 43.77 20.83
N VAL A 591 -3.13 42.45 20.80
CA VAL A 591 -2.10 41.69 21.53
C VAL A 591 -0.71 41.95 20.97
N LEU A 592 -0.57 42.02 19.64
CA LEU A 592 0.70 42.35 18.98
C LEU A 592 1.14 43.80 19.21
N LEU A 593 0.20 44.69 19.54
CA LEU A 593 0.43 46.09 19.87
C LEU A 593 0.58 46.34 21.38
N ASP A 594 0.64 45.30 22.21
CA ASP A 594 0.72 45.35 23.68
C ASP A 594 -0.41 46.17 24.36
N THR A 595 -1.56 46.33 23.70
CA THR A 595 -2.71 47.07 24.25
C THR A 595 -3.65 46.19 25.08
N ILE A 596 -3.49 44.87 25.01
CA ILE A 596 -4.14 43.87 25.87
C ILE A 596 -3.06 42.95 26.43
N SER A 597 -3.01 42.80 27.75
CA SER A 597 -1.99 41.99 28.43
C SER A 597 -2.27 40.49 28.33
N ILE A 598 -1.20 39.68 28.37
CA ILE A 598 -1.29 38.20 28.39
C ILE A 598 -2.03 37.72 29.66
N GLU A 599 -1.97 38.45 30.78
CA GLU A 599 -2.74 38.16 31.98
C GLU A 599 -4.26 38.33 31.77
N GLU A 600 -4.72 39.36 31.05
CA GLU A 600 -6.13 39.58 30.73
C GLU A 600 -6.70 38.48 29.82
N LEU A 601 -5.89 37.96 28.89
CA LEU A 601 -6.21 36.79 28.07
C LEU A 601 -6.34 35.49 28.87
N LYS A 602 -5.54 35.31 29.93
CA LYS A 602 -5.59 34.11 30.78
C LYS A 602 -6.88 34.01 31.59
N VAL A 603 -7.44 35.15 32.01
CA VAL A 603 -8.75 35.19 32.70
C VAL A 603 -9.88 34.70 31.78
N CYS A 604 -9.78 34.94 30.46
CA CYS A 604 -10.73 34.41 29.47
C CYS A 604 -10.59 32.88 29.23
N LYS A 605 -9.41 32.30 29.42
CA LYS A 605 -9.16 30.86 29.23
C LYS A 605 -9.73 29.99 30.36
N GLN A 606 -9.95 30.57 31.54
CA GLN A 606 -10.52 29.85 32.70
C GLN A 606 -12.06 29.85 32.71
N SER A 607 -12.69 30.64 31.84
CA SER A 607 -14.15 30.69 31.63
C SER A 607 -14.61 30.04 30.32
N LEU A 608 -13.66 29.43 29.58
CA LEU A 608 -13.83 28.44 28.50
C LEU A 608 -13.82 27.03 29.11
#